data_AF-A0A959CRE6-F1
#
_entry.id   AF-A0A959CRE6-F1
#
_cell.length_a   1.000
_cell.length_b   1.000
_cell.length_c   1.000
_cell.angle_alpha   90.00
_cell.angle_beta   90.00
_cell.angle_gamma   90.00
#
_symmetry.space_group_name_H-M   'P 1'
#
loop_
_entity.id
_entity.type
_entity.pdbx_description
1 polymer ?
#
loop_
_entity_poly.entity_id
_entity_poly.type
_entity_poly.pdbx_seq_one_letter_code
_entity_poly.pdbx_strand_id
1 'polypeptide(L)'
;FNKTHFNPWSINLYDEDITEILDSGGLIGLSLDQRIMGSQEVQGEFFSAEELNYILSGYKDETHEEPIASGEFSGEEERGRELNERKHLRHLCNNILHAVKVGGERAWKQMCLGSDFDGLIDPLNNCTSAEEYPKLERNLIEELPQMMREDRKHDYDESNIEGKVRDIMYNNAIDFLKKHFK
;
A
#
# COMPACT_ATOMS: atom_id res chain seq x y z
N PHE A 1 -14.45 1.58 -6.27
CA PHE A 1 -13.86 1.50 -4.92
C PHE A 1 -14.71 2.20 -3.85
N ASN A 2 -16.01 1.89 -3.70
CA ASN A 2 -16.90 2.67 -2.82
C ASN A 2 -16.66 2.53 -1.31
N LYS A 3 -15.60 1.83 -0.86
CA LYS A 3 -15.29 1.60 0.56
C LYS A 3 -13.78 1.60 0.90
N THR A 4 -12.93 1.99 -0.03
CA THR A 4 -11.48 2.15 0.21
C THR A 4 -11.06 3.55 -0.18
N HIS A 5 -10.06 4.08 0.52
CA HIS A 5 -9.49 5.40 0.27
C HIS A 5 -7.97 5.31 0.17
N PHE A 6 -7.33 6.37 -0.30
CA PHE A 6 -5.87 6.51 -0.28
C PHE A 6 -5.49 7.43 0.86
N ASN A 7 -4.31 7.21 1.44
CA ASN A 7 -3.71 8.17 2.36
C ASN A 7 -2.84 9.15 1.57
N PRO A 8 -3.16 10.46 1.55
CA PRO A 8 -2.40 11.45 0.79
C PRO A 8 -1.08 11.88 1.46
N TRP A 9 -0.55 11.08 2.38
CA TRP A 9 0.68 11.43 3.08
C TRP A 9 1.90 11.49 2.16
N SER A 10 2.85 12.38 2.48
CA SER A 10 4.07 12.62 1.69
C SER A 10 4.99 11.40 1.54
N ILE A 11 4.82 10.38 2.39
CA ILE A 11 5.53 9.10 2.31
C ILE A 11 5.00 8.20 1.17
N ASN A 12 3.77 8.42 0.70
CA ASN A 12 3.20 7.69 -0.42
C ASN A 12 3.60 8.31 -1.76
N LEU A 13 3.46 7.52 -2.82
CA LEU A 13 3.86 7.91 -4.17
C LEU A 13 2.72 8.67 -4.87
N TYR A 14 3.06 9.76 -5.54
CA TYR A 14 2.18 10.42 -6.52
C TYR A 14 2.21 9.67 -7.86
N ASP A 15 1.24 9.95 -8.74
CA ASP A 15 1.14 9.30 -10.05
C ASP A 15 2.40 9.55 -10.90
N GLU A 16 3.01 10.73 -10.78
CA GLU A 16 4.28 11.08 -11.43
C GLU A 16 5.45 10.25 -10.90
N ASP A 17 5.52 10.00 -9.59
CA ASP A 17 6.56 9.18 -8.98
C ASP A 17 6.45 7.72 -9.43
N ILE A 18 5.22 7.19 -9.45
CA ILE A 18 4.95 5.84 -9.99
C ILE A 18 5.43 5.77 -11.43
N THR A 19 5.10 6.76 -12.26
CA THR A 19 5.49 6.80 -13.66
C THR A 19 7.02 6.80 -13.82
N GLU A 20 7.73 7.66 -13.08
CA GLU A 20 9.19 7.77 -13.14
C GLU A 20 9.90 6.49 -12.68
N ILE A 21 9.42 5.86 -11.60
CA ILE A 21 9.98 4.58 -11.12
C ILE A 21 9.77 3.48 -12.18
N LEU A 22 8.60 3.43 -12.81
CA LEU A 22 8.32 2.44 -13.84
C LEU A 22 9.16 2.68 -15.11
N ASP A 23 9.27 3.93 -15.57
CA ASP A 23 10.03 4.33 -16.75
C ASP A 23 11.54 4.09 -16.59
N SER A 24 12.08 4.32 -15.40
CA SER A 24 13.48 4.03 -15.08
C SER A 24 13.80 2.53 -14.99
N GLY A 25 12.79 1.66 -15.04
CA GLY A 25 12.96 0.23 -14.81
C GLY A 25 13.22 -0.12 -13.34
N GLY A 26 12.81 0.77 -12.42
CA GLY A 26 12.90 0.63 -10.97
C GLY A 26 11.90 -0.37 -10.38
N LEU A 27 11.81 -0.38 -9.05
CA LEU A 27 10.98 -1.29 -8.26
C LEU A 27 10.25 -0.51 -7.15
N ILE A 28 8.95 -0.73 -7.01
CA ILE A 28 8.09 -0.13 -5.98
C ILE A 28 7.88 -1.15 -4.85
N GLY A 29 8.26 -0.80 -3.64
CA GLY A 29 7.97 -1.59 -2.44
C GLY A 29 6.60 -1.24 -1.87
N LEU A 30 5.69 -2.21 -1.80
CA LEU A 30 4.39 -2.08 -1.16
C LEU A 30 4.53 -2.27 0.35
N SER A 31 4.25 -1.22 1.12
CA SER A 31 4.23 -1.29 2.58
C SER A 31 3.04 -2.07 3.10
N LEU A 32 3.24 -2.79 4.21
CA LEU A 32 2.18 -3.47 4.95
C LEU A 32 1.74 -2.68 6.19
N ASP A 33 2.09 -1.40 6.28
CA ASP A 33 1.62 -0.53 7.36
C ASP A 33 0.23 0.04 7.04
N GLN A 34 -0.74 -0.28 7.89
CA GLN A 34 -2.14 0.09 7.70
C GLN A 34 -2.38 1.61 7.79
N ARG A 35 -1.51 2.34 8.51
CA ARG A 35 -1.59 3.80 8.67
C ARG A 35 -1.34 4.49 7.33
N ILE A 36 -0.32 4.06 6.59
CA ILE A 36 0.04 4.70 5.31
C ILE A 36 -0.82 4.19 4.14
N MET A 37 -1.46 3.03 4.26
CA MET A 37 -2.37 2.52 3.22
C MET A 37 -3.78 3.13 3.26
N GLY A 38 -4.04 3.97 4.26
CA GLY A 38 -5.30 4.68 4.41
C GLY A 38 -6.43 3.80 4.90
N SER A 39 -6.19 2.81 5.78
CA SER A 39 -7.29 2.03 6.36
C SER A 39 -7.98 2.72 7.55
N GLN A 40 -7.30 3.70 8.15
CA GLN A 40 -7.74 4.52 9.29
C GLN A 40 -8.26 5.89 8.84
N GLU A 41 -8.92 6.63 9.75
CA GLU A 41 -9.20 8.05 9.51
C GLU A 41 -7.88 8.79 9.30
N VAL A 42 -7.84 9.72 8.33
CA VAL A 42 -6.64 10.48 8.01
C VAL A 42 -6.28 11.35 9.22
N GLN A 43 -5.30 10.91 10.00
CA GLN A 43 -4.65 11.73 11.01
C GLN A 43 -3.61 12.63 10.34
N GLY A 44 -3.20 13.71 11.02
CA GLY A 44 -2.10 14.55 10.54
C GLY A 44 -0.80 13.74 10.42
N GLU A 45 0.03 14.07 9.43
CA GLU A 45 1.37 13.48 9.30
C GLU A 45 2.23 13.83 10.51
N PHE A 46 2.95 12.84 11.03
CA PHE A 46 3.92 13.03 12.08
C PHE A 46 5.30 13.25 11.46
N PHE A 47 5.83 14.45 11.63
CA PHE A 47 7.20 14.78 11.25
C PHE A 47 8.06 14.94 12.50
N SER A 48 9.32 14.51 12.44
CA SER A 48 10.32 14.99 13.40
C SER A 48 10.51 16.51 13.25
N ALA A 49 11.00 17.18 14.29
CA ALA A 49 11.29 18.60 14.23
C ALA A 49 12.30 18.92 13.11
N GLU A 50 13.25 18.01 12.87
CA GLU A 50 14.23 18.10 11.80
C GLU A 50 13.59 18.00 10.40
N GLU A 51 12.71 17.02 10.17
CA GLU A 51 11.99 16.86 8.90
C GLU A 51 11.05 18.03 8.64
N LEU A 52 10.31 18.45 9.66
CA LEU A 52 9.42 19.62 9.57
C LEU A 52 10.23 20.86 9.18
N ASN A 53 11.38 21.09 9.82
CA ASN A 53 12.27 22.20 9.48
C ASN A 53 12.82 22.11 8.06
N TYR A 54 13.15 20.91 7.57
CA TYR A 54 13.61 20.72 6.19
C TYR A 54 12.49 21.02 5.18
N ILE A 55 11.29 20.47 5.41
CA ILE A 55 10.12 20.68 4.56
C ILE A 55 9.72 22.16 4.54
N LEU A 56 9.68 22.80 5.72
CA LEU A 56 9.33 24.21 5.88
C LEU A 56 10.44 25.17 5.41
N SER A 57 11.70 24.73 5.31
CA SER A 57 12.79 25.60 4.83
C SER A 57 12.58 26.13 3.40
N GLY A 58 11.73 25.46 2.61
CA GLY A 58 11.29 25.91 1.29
C GLY A 58 9.96 26.66 1.26
N TYR A 59 9.21 26.68 2.36
CA TYR A 59 7.87 27.26 2.47
C TYR A 59 7.90 28.56 3.27
N LYS A 60 7.67 29.70 2.59
CA LYS A 60 7.33 30.96 3.27
C LYS A 60 5.84 30.98 3.60
N ASP A 61 5.55 30.61 4.85
CA ASP A 61 4.43 30.93 5.76
C ASP A 61 3.03 31.24 5.18
N GLU A 62 2.00 30.55 5.68
CA GLU A 62 1.00 31.12 6.62
C GLU A 62 -0.09 30.09 7.00
N THR A 63 -0.32 29.98 8.31
CA THR A 63 -1.48 29.42 9.05
C THR A 63 -1.45 27.96 9.57
N HIS A 64 -1.62 27.87 10.89
CA HIS A 64 -1.62 26.71 11.78
C HIS A 64 -3.00 26.04 11.87
N GLU A 65 -3.03 24.74 12.19
CA GLU A 65 -3.87 24.15 13.25
C GLU A 65 -3.38 22.73 13.63
N GLU A 66 -3.34 22.39 14.91
CA GLU A 66 -2.92 21.07 15.44
C GLU A 66 -4.08 20.06 15.51
N PRO A 67 -3.89 18.76 15.24
CA PRO A 67 -4.92 17.76 15.49
C PRO A 67 -4.84 17.17 16.91
N ILE A 68 -6.03 17.04 17.49
CA ILE A 68 -6.36 16.55 18.83
C ILE A 68 -6.30 15.02 18.91
N ALA A 69 -5.87 14.51 20.07
CA ALA A 69 -5.72 13.09 20.36
C ALA A 69 -7.02 12.35 20.77
N SER A 70 -7.00 11.04 20.48
CA SER A 70 -7.52 9.89 21.25
C SER A 70 -8.96 9.39 21.01
N GLY A 71 -9.07 8.06 20.95
CA GLY A 71 -10.31 7.30 21.03
C GLY A 71 -10.03 5.80 21.19
N GLU A 72 -10.19 5.27 22.41
CA GLU A 72 -10.21 3.82 22.70
C GLU A 72 -11.55 3.20 22.26
N PHE A 73 -11.57 1.95 21.78
CA PHE A 73 -12.80 1.14 21.78
C PHE A 73 -12.55 -0.36 21.85
N SER A 74 -13.27 -1.02 22.77
CA SER A 74 -13.30 -2.46 23.02
C SER A 74 -14.71 -3.02 22.73
N GLY A 75 -14.83 -4.30 22.31
CA GLY A 75 -16.05 -5.08 22.59
C GLY A 75 -16.76 -5.89 21.48
N GLU A 76 -16.34 -5.88 20.20
CA GLU A 76 -17.04 -6.65 19.13
C GLU A 76 -16.07 -7.56 18.32
N GLU A 77 -15.38 -8.45 19.03
CA GLU A 77 -14.03 -8.87 18.61
C GLU A 77 -13.93 -9.81 17.40
N GLU A 78 -14.80 -10.81 17.18
CA GLU A 78 -14.52 -11.80 16.11
C GLU A 78 -15.06 -11.41 14.72
N ARG A 79 -16.37 -11.10 14.64
CA ARG A 79 -16.99 -10.70 13.37
C ARG A 79 -16.53 -9.30 12.92
N GLY A 80 -16.19 -8.43 13.88
CA GLY A 80 -15.56 -7.14 13.64
C GLY A 80 -14.12 -7.28 13.13
N ARG A 81 -13.32 -8.22 13.68
CA ARG A 81 -11.95 -8.50 13.19
C ARG A 81 -11.94 -8.99 11.75
N GLU A 82 -12.79 -9.96 11.37
CA GLU A 82 -12.87 -10.45 9.99
C GLU A 82 -13.26 -9.35 8.99
N LEU A 83 -14.22 -8.50 9.36
CA LEU A 83 -14.62 -7.32 8.57
C LEU A 83 -13.47 -6.31 8.44
N ASN A 84 -12.67 -6.15 9.49
CA ASN A 84 -11.52 -5.26 9.51
C ASN A 84 -10.33 -5.80 8.71
N GLU A 85 -10.05 -7.10 8.82
CA GLU A 85 -9.08 -7.86 8.00
C GLU A 85 -9.36 -7.65 6.52
N ARG A 86 -10.58 -7.99 6.08
CA ARG A 86 -10.96 -7.80 4.68
C ARG A 86 -10.89 -6.34 4.25
N LYS A 87 -11.26 -5.39 5.12
CA LYS A 87 -11.11 -3.95 4.83
C LYS A 87 -9.65 -3.60 4.57
N HIS A 88 -8.72 -4.04 5.42
CA HIS A 88 -7.29 -3.74 5.32
C HIS A 88 -6.67 -4.35 4.06
N LEU A 89 -7.00 -5.62 3.77
CA LEU A 89 -6.60 -6.28 2.53
C LEU A 89 -7.08 -5.52 1.29
N ARG A 90 -8.31 -5.01 1.31
CA ARG A 90 -8.85 -4.24 0.19
C ARG A 90 -8.13 -2.90 0.01
N HIS A 91 -7.57 -2.29 1.05
CA HIS A 91 -6.71 -1.11 0.90
C HIS A 91 -5.38 -1.47 0.24
N LEU A 92 -4.77 -2.62 0.58
CA LEU A 92 -3.60 -3.13 -0.15
C LEU A 92 -3.91 -3.33 -1.64
N CYS A 93 -5.01 -4.03 -1.93
CA CYS A 93 -5.47 -4.26 -3.29
C CYS A 93 -5.74 -2.94 -4.03
N ASN A 94 -6.30 -1.93 -3.36
CA ASN A 94 -6.53 -0.62 -3.94
C ASN A 94 -5.22 0.06 -4.37
N ASN A 95 -4.16 0.00 -3.55
CA ASN A 95 -2.84 0.54 -3.89
C ASN A 95 -2.21 -0.21 -5.08
N ILE A 96 -2.28 -1.55 -5.09
CA ILE A 96 -1.82 -2.38 -6.22
C ILE A 96 -2.55 -1.98 -7.51
N LEU A 97 -3.88 -1.92 -7.46
CA LEU A 97 -4.70 -1.60 -8.62
C LEU A 97 -4.51 -0.15 -9.09
N HIS A 98 -4.18 0.78 -8.18
CA HIS A 98 -3.85 2.16 -8.55
C HIS A 98 -2.53 2.24 -9.31
N ALA A 99 -1.47 1.58 -8.84
CA ALA A 99 -0.22 1.50 -9.57
C ALA A 99 -0.40 0.89 -10.97
N VAL A 100 -1.28 -0.10 -11.11
CA VAL A 100 -1.64 -0.70 -12.42
C VAL A 100 -2.44 0.28 -13.29
N LYS A 101 -3.31 1.10 -12.73
CA LYS A 101 -4.02 2.15 -13.49
C LYS A 101 -3.07 3.19 -14.07
N VAL A 102 -2.08 3.61 -13.28
CA VAL A 102 -1.10 4.61 -13.69
C VAL A 102 -0.10 4.00 -14.67
N GLY A 103 0.43 2.82 -14.34
CA GLY A 103 1.55 2.20 -15.04
C GLY A 103 1.19 1.20 -16.15
N GLY A 104 -0.06 0.76 -16.23
CA GLY A 104 -0.51 -0.34 -17.09
C GLY A 104 0.06 -1.71 -16.67
N GLU A 105 0.02 -2.69 -17.58
CA GLU A 105 0.41 -4.08 -17.30
C GLU A 105 1.86 -4.24 -16.81
N ARG A 106 2.78 -3.34 -17.16
CA ARG A 106 4.17 -3.40 -16.67
C ARG A 106 4.28 -3.23 -15.15
N ALA A 107 3.34 -2.53 -14.51
CA ALA A 107 3.36 -2.29 -13.07
C ALA A 107 3.39 -3.61 -12.28
N TRP A 108 2.71 -4.65 -12.78
CA TRP A 108 2.72 -5.99 -12.19
C TRP A 108 4.13 -6.60 -12.06
N LYS A 109 5.09 -6.17 -12.90
CA LYS A 109 6.48 -6.66 -12.91
C LYS A 109 7.46 -5.76 -12.15
N GLN A 110 6.98 -4.66 -11.60
CA GLN A 110 7.81 -3.64 -10.94
C GLN A 110 7.28 -3.26 -9.55
N MET A 111 6.35 -4.04 -9.01
CA MET A 111 5.95 -3.98 -7.60
C MET A 111 6.53 -5.16 -6.83
N CYS A 112 6.92 -4.97 -5.58
CA CYS A 112 7.29 -6.03 -4.66
C CYS A 112 6.72 -5.76 -3.26
N LEU A 113 6.74 -6.75 -2.37
CA LEU A 113 6.51 -6.49 -0.95
C LEU A 113 7.70 -5.74 -0.32
N GLY A 114 7.39 -4.69 0.44
CA GLY A 114 8.31 -3.97 1.32
C GLY A 114 7.68 -3.86 2.70
N SER A 115 7.54 -4.97 3.42
CA SER A 115 6.68 -5.06 4.60
C SER A 115 7.04 -4.13 5.75
N ASP A 116 8.34 -3.78 5.89
CA ASP A 116 8.90 -3.06 7.03
C ASP A 116 8.63 -3.74 8.39
N PHE A 117 8.52 -5.09 8.38
CA PHE A 117 8.51 -5.87 9.61
C PHE A 117 9.81 -5.64 10.39
N ASP A 118 9.72 -5.63 11.73
CA ASP A 118 10.76 -5.20 12.68
C ASP A 118 11.04 -3.68 12.69
N GLY A 119 10.34 -2.90 11.86
CA GLY A 119 10.19 -1.44 11.96
C GLY A 119 9.09 -1.02 12.95
N LEU A 120 8.94 0.30 13.17
CA LEU A 120 7.85 0.85 13.97
C LEU A 120 6.56 0.96 13.13
N ILE A 121 6.06 -0.17 12.63
CA ILE A 121 4.84 -0.23 11.81
C ILE A 121 3.62 -0.73 12.58
N ASP A 122 2.45 -0.41 12.04
CA ASP A 122 1.17 -1.02 12.41
C ASP A 122 0.73 -1.98 11.30
N PRO A 123 1.05 -3.27 11.39
CA PRO A 123 0.93 -4.19 10.27
C PRO A 123 -0.53 -4.47 9.91
N LEU A 124 -0.79 -4.82 8.64
CA LEU A 124 -2.11 -5.27 8.23
C LEU A 124 -2.55 -6.47 9.08
N ASN A 125 -3.78 -6.42 9.59
CA ASN A 125 -4.40 -7.55 10.30
C ASN A 125 -4.35 -8.89 9.51
N ASN A 126 -4.30 -8.83 8.17
CA ASN A 126 -4.16 -10.03 7.32
C ASN A 126 -2.75 -10.64 7.28
N CYS A 127 -1.74 -9.90 7.72
CA CYS A 127 -0.34 -10.29 7.70
C CYS A 127 0.44 -9.52 8.78
N THR A 128 0.46 -10.05 9.99
CA THR A 128 1.14 -9.44 11.15
C THR A 128 2.60 -9.86 11.26
N SER A 129 3.01 -10.92 10.54
CA SER A 129 4.39 -11.38 10.46
C SER A 129 4.70 -12.03 9.11
N ALA A 130 5.97 -12.24 8.80
CA ALA A 130 6.41 -12.90 7.57
C ALA A 130 5.93 -14.36 7.47
N GLU A 131 5.60 -15.01 8.58
CA GLU A 131 5.04 -16.37 8.59
C GLU A 131 3.65 -16.43 7.93
N GLU A 132 2.95 -15.28 7.89
CA GLU A 132 1.62 -15.17 7.32
C GLU A 132 1.61 -14.83 5.81
N TYR A 133 2.78 -14.70 5.17
CA TYR A 133 2.84 -14.47 3.72
C TYR A 133 2.07 -15.48 2.86
N PRO A 134 2.06 -16.79 3.17
CA PRO A 134 1.20 -17.74 2.46
C PRO A 134 -0.31 -17.47 2.63
N LYS A 135 -0.73 -16.92 3.77
CA LYS A 135 -2.11 -16.46 4.00
C LYS A 135 -2.37 -15.19 3.17
N LEU A 136 -1.46 -14.22 3.19
CA LEU A 136 -1.56 -12.98 2.43
C LEU A 136 -1.67 -13.23 0.91
N GLU A 137 -0.78 -14.07 0.36
CA GLU A 137 -0.76 -14.44 -1.07
C GLU A 137 -2.11 -15.01 -1.51
N ARG A 138 -2.66 -15.96 -0.75
CA ARG A 138 -3.98 -16.55 -1.03
C ARG A 138 -5.10 -15.51 -1.00
N ASN A 139 -5.11 -14.65 0.02
CA ASN A 139 -6.13 -13.64 0.17
C ASN A 139 -6.08 -12.59 -0.95
N LEU A 140 -4.88 -12.22 -1.42
CA LEU A 140 -4.71 -11.33 -2.57
C LEU A 140 -5.24 -11.96 -3.86
N ILE A 141 -4.96 -13.25 -4.09
CA ILE A 141 -5.47 -14.00 -5.25
C ILE A 141 -7.00 -14.03 -5.24
N GLU A 142 -7.63 -14.14 -4.07
CA GLU A 142 -9.09 -14.17 -3.93
C GLU A 142 -9.75 -12.79 -4.06
N GLU A 143 -9.14 -11.72 -3.52
CA GLU A 143 -9.77 -10.39 -3.42
C GLU A 143 -9.48 -9.48 -4.63
N LEU A 144 -8.30 -9.55 -5.25
CA LEU A 144 -7.93 -8.70 -6.39
C LEU A 144 -8.93 -8.81 -7.56
N PRO A 145 -9.31 -10.02 -8.05
CA PRO A 145 -10.27 -10.14 -9.15
C PRO A 145 -11.64 -9.55 -8.81
N GLN A 146 -12.07 -9.65 -7.55
CA GLN A 146 -13.33 -9.04 -7.10
C GLN A 146 -13.25 -7.51 -7.25
N MET A 147 -12.16 -6.91 -6.78
CA MET A 147 -11.95 -5.47 -6.88
C MET A 147 -11.76 -4.96 -8.32
N MET A 148 -11.11 -5.75 -9.18
CA MET A 148 -10.97 -5.45 -10.62
C MET A 148 -12.35 -5.35 -11.28
N ARG A 149 -13.24 -6.33 -11.05
CA ARG A 149 -14.60 -6.35 -11.61
C ARG A 149 -15.52 -5.27 -11.05
N GLU A 150 -15.29 -4.85 -9.81
CA GLU A 150 -16.03 -3.75 -9.20
C GLU A 150 -15.69 -2.39 -9.84
N ASP A 151 -14.50 -2.24 -10.43
CA ASP A 151 -14.11 -1.06 -11.16
C ASP A 151 -14.59 -1.11 -12.60
N ARG A 152 -15.72 -0.46 -12.86
CA ARG A 152 -16.32 -0.40 -14.20
C ARG A 152 -15.63 0.57 -15.17
N LYS A 153 -14.60 1.30 -14.72
CA LYS A 153 -13.92 2.33 -15.51
C LYS A 153 -12.61 1.86 -16.12
N HIS A 154 -12.03 0.78 -15.60
CA HIS A 154 -10.74 0.29 -16.03
C HIS A 154 -10.87 -1.16 -16.47
N ASP A 155 -10.26 -1.49 -17.61
CA ASP A 155 -10.20 -2.85 -18.11
C ASP A 155 -8.89 -3.47 -17.65
N TYR A 156 -8.99 -4.40 -16.72
CA TYR A 156 -7.83 -5.08 -16.18
C TYR A 156 -7.69 -6.47 -16.78
N ASP A 157 -6.45 -6.88 -17.09
CA ASP A 157 -6.20 -8.26 -17.47
C ASP A 157 -6.29 -9.19 -16.24
N GLU A 158 -7.40 -9.91 -16.13
CA GLU A 158 -7.65 -10.93 -15.10
C GLU A 158 -6.95 -12.27 -15.39
N SER A 159 -6.17 -12.38 -16.47
CA SER A 159 -5.41 -13.61 -16.73
C SER A 159 -4.25 -13.77 -15.74
N ASN A 160 -4.00 -15.01 -15.34
CA ASN A 160 -2.85 -15.40 -14.51
C ASN A 160 -2.66 -14.55 -13.23
N ILE A 161 -3.75 -14.27 -12.51
CA ILE A 161 -3.69 -13.51 -11.24
C ILE A 161 -2.74 -14.16 -10.22
N GLU A 162 -2.74 -15.48 -10.15
CA GLU A 162 -1.80 -16.22 -9.28
C GLU A 162 -0.34 -15.86 -9.59
N GLY A 163 0.02 -15.83 -10.88
CA GLY A 163 1.35 -15.41 -11.31
C GLY A 163 1.64 -13.93 -10.99
N LYS A 164 0.69 -13.03 -11.25
CA LYS A 164 0.82 -11.59 -10.95
C LYS A 164 1.05 -11.35 -9.45
N VAL A 165 0.29 -12.04 -8.59
CA VAL A 165 0.48 -11.98 -7.13
C VAL A 165 1.82 -12.59 -6.74
N ARG A 166 2.19 -13.76 -7.28
CA ARG A 166 3.47 -14.41 -7.00
C ARG A 166 4.66 -13.52 -7.35
N ASP A 167 4.55 -12.76 -8.43
CA ASP A 167 5.56 -11.82 -8.87
C ASP A 167 5.77 -10.68 -7.88
N ILE A 168 4.67 -10.09 -7.39
CA ILE A 168 4.72 -9.08 -6.33
C ILE A 168 5.30 -9.65 -5.03
N MET A 169 4.86 -10.84 -4.63
CA MET A 169 5.29 -11.44 -3.37
C MET A 169 6.77 -11.83 -3.38
N TYR A 170 7.33 -12.24 -4.54
CA TYR A 170 8.67 -12.83 -4.60
C TYR A 170 9.49 -12.48 -5.85
N ASN A 171 8.97 -12.77 -7.05
CA ASN A 171 9.84 -12.87 -8.23
C ASN A 171 10.42 -11.51 -8.66
N ASN A 172 9.64 -10.43 -8.58
CA ASN A 172 10.06 -9.11 -9.06
C ASN A 172 11.29 -8.59 -8.30
N ALA A 173 11.31 -8.73 -6.97
CA ALA A 173 12.45 -8.33 -6.16
C ALA A 173 13.71 -9.15 -6.49
N ILE A 174 13.56 -10.47 -6.66
CA ILE A 174 14.66 -11.36 -7.03
C ILE A 174 15.22 -10.98 -8.41
N ASP A 175 14.35 -10.73 -9.38
CA ASP A 175 14.76 -10.39 -10.74
C ASP A 175 15.41 -9.00 -10.81
N PHE A 176 14.91 -8.05 -10.03
CA PHE A 176 15.55 -6.73 -9.86
C PHE A 176 16.98 -6.87 -9.30
N LEU A 177 17.16 -7.64 -8.22
CA LEU A 177 18.49 -7.88 -7.63
C LEU A 177 19.45 -8.53 -8.63
N LYS A 178 19.00 -9.57 -9.36
CA LYS A 178 19.81 -10.23 -10.39
C LYS A 178 20.19 -9.31 -11.55
N LYS A 179 19.39 -8.29 -11.85
CA LYS A 179 19.66 -7.34 -12.93
C LYS A 179 20.68 -6.28 -12.51
N HIS A 180 20.62 -5.82 -11.28
CA HIS A 180 21.34 -4.61 -10.84
C HIS A 180 22.53 -4.86 -9.90
N PHE A 181 22.60 -6.01 -9.20
CA PHE A 181 23.59 -6.25 -8.14
C PHE A 181 24.42 -7.53 -8.34
N LYS A 182 24.88 -7.77 -9.58
CA LYS A 182 25.78 -8.87 -9.92
C LYS A 182 27.26 -8.53 -9.69
#